data_AF-A0A453K7E1-F1
#
_entry.id   AF-A0A453K7E1-F1
#
_cell.length_a   1.000
_cell.length_b   1.000
_cell.length_c   1.000
_cell.angle_alpha   90.00
_cell.angle_beta   90.00
_cell.angle_gamma   90.00
#
_symmetry.space_group_name_H-M   'P 1'
#
loop_
_entity.id
_entity.type
_entity.pdbx_description
1 polymer ?
#
loop_
_entity_poly.entity_id
_entity_poly.type
_entity_poly.pdbx_seq_one_letter_code
_entity_poly.pdbx_strand_id
1 'polypeptide(L)'
;APSCSDHLRSPNAEDAARVLEMNKARGFPGMLGSIDCMHWSWKNCSKAWHGQFHSQKKGYTIILEAVADQETWIWHAFFGMPGSLNDINVVNRSPLMNKIANGDLPPVQFVANGRTYTYGYYPADDI
;
A
#
# COMPACT_ATOMS: atom_id res chain seq x y z
N ALA A 1 -5.45 -3.39 -24.48
CA ALA A 1 -4.82 -3.22 -23.16
C ALA A 1 -5.92 -3.04 -22.14
N PRO A 2 -5.87 -3.69 -20.97
CA PRO A 2 -6.83 -3.43 -19.91
C PRO A 2 -6.77 -1.95 -19.49
N SER A 3 -7.90 -1.42 -19.05
CA SER A 3 -8.06 -0.01 -18.70
C SER A 3 -7.41 0.29 -17.34
N CYS A 4 -7.00 1.53 -17.09
CA CYS A 4 -6.40 1.91 -15.81
C CYS A 4 -7.35 1.67 -14.61
N SER A 5 -8.67 1.73 -14.86
CA SER A 5 -9.72 1.39 -13.88
C SER A 5 -9.77 -0.09 -13.49
N ASP A 6 -9.24 -1.00 -14.32
CA ASP A 6 -9.22 -2.43 -14.01
C ASP A 6 -8.16 -2.76 -12.96
N HIS A 7 -7.11 -1.94 -12.86
CA HIS A 7 -5.93 -2.21 -12.04
C HIS A 7 -5.75 -1.26 -10.86
N LEU A 8 -6.16 0.02 -10.94
CA LEU A 8 -6.03 0.99 -9.85
C LEU A 8 -7.32 1.09 -9.00
N ARG A 9 -7.69 -0.01 -8.35
CA ARG A 9 -8.85 -0.11 -7.45
C ARG A 9 -8.57 -1.08 -6.33
N SER A 10 -9.25 -0.93 -5.19
CA SER A 10 -9.17 -1.93 -4.12
C SER A 10 -9.57 -3.32 -4.63
N PRO A 11 -8.87 -4.39 -4.20
CA PRO A 11 -9.14 -5.74 -4.65
C PRO A 11 -10.53 -6.17 -4.19
N ASN A 12 -11.29 -6.81 -5.08
CA ASN A 12 -12.50 -7.51 -4.70
C ASN A 12 -12.15 -8.91 -4.17
N ALA A 13 -13.17 -9.72 -3.86
CA ALA A 13 -12.95 -11.08 -3.34
C ALA A 13 -12.21 -12.00 -4.32
N GLU A 14 -12.46 -11.87 -5.63
CA GLU A 14 -11.80 -12.66 -6.67
C GLU A 14 -10.33 -12.26 -6.83
N ASP A 15 -10.04 -10.96 -6.85
CA ASP A 15 -8.67 -10.43 -6.90
C ASP A 15 -7.87 -10.90 -5.68
N ALA A 16 -8.46 -10.80 -4.49
CA ALA A 16 -7.84 -11.23 -3.25
C ALA A 16 -7.55 -12.75 -3.26
N ALA A 17 -8.51 -13.56 -3.68
CA ALA A 17 -8.33 -15.02 -3.80
C ALA A 17 -7.18 -15.36 -4.76
N ARG A 18 -7.14 -14.70 -5.93
CA ARG A 18 -6.08 -14.88 -6.94
C ARG A 18 -4.70 -14.53 -6.37
N VAL A 19 -4.56 -13.38 -5.71
CA VAL A 19 -3.30 -12.93 -5.10
C VAL A 19 -2.85 -13.90 -3.99
N LEU A 20 -3.77 -14.38 -3.16
CA LEU A 20 -3.48 -15.34 -2.09
C LEU A 20 -3.00 -16.68 -2.64
N GLU A 21 -3.64 -17.20 -3.68
CA GLU A 21 -3.24 -18.44 -4.33
C GLU A 21 -1.84 -18.32 -4.94
N MET A 22 -1.60 -17.24 -5.70
CA MET A 22 -0.30 -16.93 -6.30
C MET A 22 0.81 -16.82 -5.25
N ASN A 23 0.58 -16.09 -4.17
CA ASN A 23 1.60 -15.91 -3.12
C ASN A 23 1.80 -17.16 -2.27
N LYS A 24 0.74 -17.94 -2.01
CA LYS A 24 0.85 -19.25 -1.35
C LYS A 24 1.75 -20.22 -2.13
N ALA A 25 1.60 -20.29 -3.46
CA ALA A 25 2.42 -21.14 -4.32
C ALA A 25 3.92 -20.79 -4.25
N ARG A 26 4.25 -19.55 -3.84
CA ARG A 26 5.61 -19.04 -3.70
C ARG A 26 6.17 -19.14 -2.27
N GLY A 27 5.41 -19.69 -1.33
CA GLY A 27 5.81 -19.80 0.08
C GLY A 27 5.42 -18.60 0.96
N PHE A 28 4.56 -17.69 0.47
CA PHE A 28 4.05 -16.53 1.22
C PHE A 28 2.52 -16.63 1.41
N PRO A 29 2.02 -17.66 2.14
CA PRO A 29 0.59 -17.81 2.36
C PRO A 29 0.05 -16.61 3.15
N GLY A 30 -1.00 -15.95 2.66
CA GLY A 30 -1.60 -14.79 3.35
C GLY A 30 -1.10 -13.42 2.90
N MET A 31 -0.08 -13.35 2.05
CA MET A 31 0.42 -12.10 1.49
C MET A 31 -0.56 -11.54 0.47
N LEU A 32 -0.96 -10.27 0.63
CA LEU A 32 -1.87 -9.56 -0.27
C LEU A 32 -1.17 -8.58 -1.23
N GLY A 33 0.13 -8.36 -1.05
CA GLY A 33 0.95 -7.46 -1.86
C GLY A 33 2.09 -6.87 -1.04
N SER A 34 3.04 -6.18 -1.66
CA SER A 34 4.11 -5.45 -0.97
C SER A 34 3.75 -3.97 -0.89
N ILE A 35 3.83 -3.39 0.31
CA ILE A 35 3.62 -1.96 0.53
C ILE A 35 4.96 -1.23 0.52
N ASP A 36 5.00 -0.06 -0.11
CA ASP A 36 6.17 0.81 -0.14
C ASP A 36 5.75 2.29 -0.15
N CYS A 37 6.64 3.16 0.33
CA CYS A 37 6.49 4.60 0.44
C CYS A 37 7.58 5.33 -0.37
N MET A 38 7.19 6.13 -1.36
CA MET A 38 8.12 6.89 -2.19
C MET A 38 7.99 8.40 -1.96
N HIS A 39 9.11 9.08 -1.73
CA HIS A 39 9.18 10.55 -1.77
C HIS A 39 9.04 11.06 -3.20
N TRP A 40 7.85 11.54 -3.55
CA TRP A 40 7.56 12.08 -4.87
C TRP A 40 7.75 13.60 -4.91
N SER A 41 8.52 14.10 -5.87
CA SER A 41 8.72 15.54 -6.07
C SER A 41 7.45 16.22 -6.58
N TRP A 42 6.95 17.22 -5.84
CA TRP A 42 5.72 17.93 -6.15
C TRP A 42 6.00 19.34 -6.70
N LYS A 43 6.28 19.43 -8.01
CA LYS A 43 6.63 20.70 -8.69
C LYS A 43 5.56 21.78 -8.56
N ASN A 44 4.29 21.38 -8.56
CA ASN A 44 3.13 22.28 -8.52
C ASN A 44 2.48 22.34 -7.12
N CYS A 45 3.27 22.20 -6.05
CA CYS A 45 2.77 22.37 -4.69
C CYS A 45 2.15 23.77 -4.54
N SER A 46 0.88 23.81 -4.11
CA SER A 46 0.17 25.07 -3.94
C SER A 46 0.80 25.89 -2.81
N LYS A 47 0.75 27.23 -2.90
CA LYS A 47 1.34 28.12 -1.88
C LYS A 47 0.84 27.84 -0.45
N ALA A 48 -0.41 27.45 -0.30
CA ALA A 48 -0.99 27.10 1.00
C ALA A 48 -0.32 25.90 1.67
N TRP A 49 0.28 24.99 0.88
CA TRP A 49 0.91 23.76 1.35
C TRP A 49 2.44 23.84 1.41
N HIS A 50 3.03 24.97 1.01
CA HIS A 50 4.49 25.14 0.98
C HIS A 50 5.14 24.87 2.32
N GLY A 51 4.62 25.43 3.41
CA GLY A 51 5.22 25.23 4.75
C GLY A 51 5.28 23.76 5.17
N GLN A 52 4.20 23.00 4.93
CA GLN A 52 4.09 21.61 5.37
C GLN A 52 4.84 20.62 4.48
N PHE A 53 4.85 20.83 3.16
CA PHE A 53 5.41 19.87 2.19
C PHE A 53 6.81 20.23 1.71
N HIS A 54 7.41 21.31 2.24
CA HIS A 54 8.78 21.68 1.89
C HIS A 54 9.81 20.77 2.56
N SER A 55 10.55 20.03 1.75
CA SER A 55 11.74 19.28 2.14
C SER A 55 12.98 20.15 1.96
N GLN A 56 13.86 20.16 2.97
CA GLN A 56 15.12 20.90 2.96
C GLN A 56 16.06 20.52 1.79
N LYS A 57 15.98 19.28 1.30
CA LYS A 57 16.90 18.75 0.27
C LYS A 57 16.28 18.60 -1.12
N LYS A 58 14.95 18.47 -1.22
CA LYS A 58 14.26 18.06 -2.46
C LYS A 58 13.16 19.01 -2.92
N GLY A 59 13.09 20.23 -2.35
CA GLY A 59 12.00 21.16 -2.63
C GLY A 59 10.69 20.63 -2.05
N TYR A 60 9.55 20.78 -2.73
CA TYR A 60 8.29 20.23 -2.22
C TYR A 60 8.17 18.74 -2.52
N THR A 61 7.88 17.93 -1.51
CA THR A 61 7.70 16.48 -1.65
C THR A 61 6.42 16.00 -1.00
N ILE A 62 5.75 15.06 -1.66
CA ILE A 62 4.58 14.35 -1.18
C ILE A 62 4.90 12.85 -1.18
N ILE A 63 4.41 12.12 -0.19
CA ILE A 63 4.55 10.68 -0.15
C ILE A 63 3.53 10.04 -1.07
N LEU A 64 4.00 9.11 -1.90
CA LEU A 64 3.20 8.06 -2.52
C LEU A 64 3.32 6.80 -1.66
N GLU A 65 2.21 6.37 -1.08
CA GLU A 65 2.06 5.04 -0.51
C GLU A 65 1.42 4.14 -1.58
N ALA A 66 1.98 2.97 -1.86
CA ALA A 66 1.40 2.06 -2.84
C ALA A 66 1.52 0.60 -2.39
N VAL A 67 0.57 -0.23 -2.84
CA VAL A 67 0.68 -1.68 -2.74
C VAL A 67 0.63 -2.31 -4.12
N ALA A 68 1.62 -3.15 -4.40
CA ALA A 68 1.71 -3.91 -5.63
C ALA A 68 1.76 -5.42 -5.36
N ASP A 69 1.14 -6.20 -6.24
CA ASP A 69 1.34 -7.65 -6.27
C ASP A 69 2.56 -8.05 -7.13
N GLN A 70 2.79 -9.36 -7.26
CA GLN A 70 3.92 -9.90 -8.04
C GLN A 70 3.82 -9.59 -9.54
N GLU A 71 2.61 -9.45 -10.07
CA GLU A 71 2.37 -9.09 -11.47
C GLU A 71 2.40 -7.57 -11.66
N THR A 72 2.88 -6.82 -10.66
CA THR A 72 3.00 -5.36 -10.64
C THR A 72 1.65 -4.63 -10.70
N TRP A 73 0.56 -5.30 -10.31
CA TRP A 73 -0.75 -4.66 -10.22
C TRP A 73 -0.82 -3.81 -8.96
N ILE A 74 -1.03 -2.50 -9.16
CA ILE A 74 -1.14 -1.51 -8.09
C ILE A 74 -2.61 -1.33 -7.73
N TRP A 75 -3.10 -2.07 -6.74
CA TRP A 75 -4.50 -1.99 -6.31
C TRP A 75 -4.72 -0.99 -5.15
N HIS A 76 -3.64 -0.44 -4.61
CA HIS A 76 -3.68 0.71 -3.69
C HIS A 76 -2.60 1.72 -4.06
N ALA A 77 -3.00 2.99 -4.18
CA ALA A 77 -2.08 4.11 -4.24
C ALA A 77 -2.71 5.30 -3.51
N PHE A 78 -1.91 6.01 -2.71
CA PHE A 78 -2.33 7.18 -1.98
C PHE A 78 -1.24 8.25 -2.00
N PHE A 79 -1.64 9.46 -2.38
CA PHE A 79 -0.86 10.68 -2.21
C PHE A 79 -1.50 11.55 -1.14
N GLY A 80 -0.73 12.01 -0.16
CA GLY A 80 -1.30 12.97 0.81
C GLY A 80 -0.43 13.37 1.98
N MET A 81 0.64 12.61 2.25
CA MET A 81 1.50 12.87 3.40
C MET A 81 2.73 13.70 3.03
N PRO A 82 3.25 14.55 3.94
CA PRO A 82 4.47 15.32 3.67
C PRO A 82 5.66 14.41 3.45
N GLY A 83 6.47 14.69 2.43
CA GLY A 83 7.67 13.89 2.14
C GLY A 83 8.82 14.07 3.15
N SER A 84 8.59 14.76 4.26
CA SER A 84 9.49 14.78 5.42
C SER A 84 9.21 13.63 6.40
N LEU A 85 8.10 12.91 6.25
CA LEU A 85 7.80 11.72 7.05
C LEU A 85 8.67 10.55 6.59
N ASN A 86 9.07 9.73 7.56
CA ASN A 86 9.65 8.41 7.33
C ASN A 86 8.54 7.36 7.21
N ASP A 87 8.89 6.17 6.73
CA ASP A 87 7.92 5.19 6.27
C ASP A 87 7.03 4.66 7.40
N ILE A 88 7.58 4.43 8.59
CA ILE A 88 6.78 4.06 9.78
C ILE A 88 5.70 5.09 10.12
N ASN A 89 5.98 6.39 9.98
CA ASN A 89 5.01 7.45 10.23
C ASN A 89 3.96 7.57 9.11
N VAL A 90 4.29 7.13 7.90
CA VAL A 90 3.37 7.03 6.78
C VAL A 90 2.43 5.85 7.00
N VAL A 91 2.97 4.65 7.25
CA VAL A 91 2.19 3.44 7.49
C VAL A 91 1.25 3.62 8.68
N ASN A 92 1.68 4.24 9.79
CA ASN A 92 0.79 4.51 10.94
C ASN A 92 -0.40 5.43 10.62
N ARG A 93 -0.33 6.22 9.54
CA ARG A 93 -1.39 7.14 9.09
C ARG A 93 -2.01 6.72 7.76
N SER A 94 -1.68 5.52 7.31
CA SER A 94 -2.08 4.98 6.01
C SER A 94 -3.60 4.78 5.94
N PRO A 95 -4.24 5.23 4.84
CA PRO A 95 -5.63 4.86 4.56
C PRO A 95 -5.84 3.35 4.40
N LEU A 96 -4.83 2.61 3.92
CA LEU A 96 -4.88 1.16 3.85
C LEU A 96 -4.91 0.54 5.25
N MET A 97 -4.06 1.00 6.17
CA MET A 97 -4.07 0.52 7.55
C MET A 97 -5.42 0.78 8.24
N ASN A 98 -6.05 1.92 7.96
CA ASN A 98 -7.40 2.20 8.45
C ASN A 98 -8.44 1.19 7.91
N LYS A 99 -8.39 0.84 6.62
CA LYS A 99 -9.28 -0.19 6.03
C LYS A 99 -9.07 -1.56 6.67
N ILE A 100 -7.82 -1.93 6.97
CA ILE A 100 -7.50 -3.17 7.68
C ILE A 100 -8.11 -3.15 9.09
N ALA A 101 -7.88 -2.07 9.85
CA ALA A 101 -8.38 -1.93 11.22
C ALA A 101 -9.92 -1.95 11.30
N ASN A 102 -10.59 -1.40 10.29
CA ASN A 102 -12.05 -1.37 10.20
C ASN A 102 -12.66 -2.67 9.64
N GLY A 103 -11.85 -3.57 9.08
CA GLY A 103 -12.36 -4.78 8.41
C GLY A 103 -13.01 -4.53 7.06
N ASP A 104 -12.64 -3.44 6.38
CA ASP A 104 -13.20 -3.04 5.07
C ASP A 104 -12.56 -3.79 3.88
N LEU A 105 -11.58 -4.67 4.15
CA LEU A 105 -10.90 -5.46 3.13
C LEU A 105 -11.52 -6.87 3.01
N PRO A 106 -11.39 -7.53 1.84
CA PRO A 106 -11.86 -8.90 1.66
C PRO A 106 -11.32 -9.84 2.74
N PRO A 107 -12.13 -10.78 3.25
CA PRO A 107 -11.69 -11.73 4.24
C PRO A 107 -10.58 -12.62 3.67
N VAL A 108 -9.56 -12.87 4.48
CA VAL A 108 -8.45 -13.76 4.14
C VAL A 108 -8.43 -14.89 5.14
N GLN A 109 -8.15 -16.11 4.69
CA GLN A 109 -7.86 -17.22 5.59
C GLN A 109 -6.65 -18.00 5.08
N PHE A 110 -5.64 -18.17 5.95
CA PHE A 110 -4.50 -19.02 5.66
C PHE A 110 -3.96 -19.69 6.92
N VAL A 111 -3.15 -20.73 6.74
CA VAL A 111 -2.49 -21.45 7.82
C VAL A 111 -0.99 -21.24 7.70
N ALA A 112 -0.36 -20.80 8.79
CA ALA A 112 1.09 -20.73 8.92
C ALA A 112 1.50 -21.22 10.31
N ASN A 113 2.55 -22.06 10.39
CA ASN A 113 3.05 -22.62 11.65
C ASN A 113 1.96 -23.26 12.53
N GLY A 114 1.01 -23.99 11.91
CA GLY A 114 -0.11 -24.64 12.61
C GLY A 114 -1.18 -23.70 13.16
N ARG A 115 -1.09 -22.40 12.88
CA ARG A 115 -2.08 -21.38 13.29
C ARG A 115 -2.87 -20.90 12.08
N THR A 116 -4.18 -20.73 12.28
CA THR A 116 -5.05 -20.12 11.28
C THR A 116 -5.08 -18.62 11.51
N TYR A 117 -4.86 -17.86 10.45
CA TYR A 117 -4.91 -16.41 10.43
C TYR A 117 -6.10 -15.98 9.57
N THR A 118 -6.81 -14.94 10.02
CA THR A 118 -8.03 -14.41 9.37
C THR A 118 -7.82 -13.01 8.77
N TYR A 119 -6.57 -12.57 8.68
CA TYR A 119 -6.16 -11.28 8.14
C TYR A 119 -4.93 -11.50 7.26
N GLY A 120 -4.88 -10.84 6.10
CA GLY A 120 -3.69 -10.86 5.25
C GLY A 120 -2.58 -9.97 5.80
N TYR A 121 -1.40 -10.05 5.19
CA TYR A 121 -0.27 -9.17 5.53
C TYR A 121 0.38 -8.55 4.28
N TYR A 122 1.11 -7.47 4.52
CA TYR A 122 1.86 -6.70 3.54
C TYR A 122 3.30 -6.55 4.01
N PRO A 123 4.30 -7.20 3.37
CA PRO A 123 5.69 -6.87 3.61
C PRO A 123 5.98 -5.42 3.19
N ALA A 124 6.85 -4.79 3.96
CA ALA A 124 7.45 -3.48 3.70
C ALA A 124 8.96 -3.61 3.93
N ASP A 125 9.76 -2.96 3.10
CA ASP A 125 11.19 -2.76 3.35
C ASP A 125 11.41 -1.56 4.28
N ASP A 126 12.46 -1.63 5.10
CA ASP A 126 13.01 -0.51 5.86
C ASP A 126 12.04 0.29 6.79
N ILE A 127 11.13 -0.39 7.51
CA ILE A 127 10.32 0.20 8.61
C ILE A 127 11.13 0.38 9.90
#